data_AF-A0AAU2RN12-F1
#
_entry.id   AF-A0AAU2RN12-F1
#
_cell.length_a   1.000
_cell.length_b   1.000
_cell.length_c   1.000
_cell.angle_alpha   90.00
_cell.angle_beta   90.00
_cell.angle_gamma   90.00
#
_symmetry.space_group_name_H-M   'P 1'
#
loop_
_entity.id
_entity.type
_entity.pdbx_description
1 polymer ?
#
loop_
_entity_poly.entity_id
_entity_poly.type
_entity_poly.pdbx_seq_one_letter_code
_entity_poly.pdbx_strand_id
1 'polypeptide(L)' 'MPYATWDRGVDLVAVERVLRGSLPHTVLEDDWKRYAARHYSGSAESVGAALGVADRTVTRWREETE' A
#
# COMPACT_ATOMS: atom_id res chain seq x y z
N MET A 1 8.98 -15.71 -2.11
CA MET A 1 10.12 -16.18 -1.29
C MET A 1 10.12 -15.40 0.02
N PRO A 2 10.42 -16.01 1.18
CA PRO A 2 10.26 -15.37 2.50
C PRO A 2 11.16 -14.15 2.78
N TYR A 3 12.00 -13.74 1.82
CA TYR A 3 12.90 -12.58 1.92
C TYR A 3 12.87 -11.71 0.67
N ALA A 4 11.85 -11.85 -0.18
CA ALA A 4 11.73 -10.98 -1.34
C ALA A 4 11.47 -9.55 -0.87
N THR A 5 12.29 -8.60 -1.32
CA THR A 5 12.07 -7.16 -1.10
C THR A 5 11.31 -6.52 -2.26
N TRP A 6 11.07 -7.28 -3.32
CA TRP A 6 10.34 -6.86 -4.52
C TRP A 6 9.24 -7.87 -4.85
N ASP A 7 8.07 -7.38 -5.23
CA ASP A 7 6.99 -8.19 -5.79
C ASP A 7 6.32 -7.45 -6.96
N ARG A 8 6.24 -8.08 -8.14
CA ARG A 8 5.64 -7.49 -9.36
C ARG A 8 6.14 -6.07 -9.69
N GLY A 9 7.41 -5.76 -9.39
CA GLY A 9 8.01 -4.43 -9.61
C GLY A 9 7.75 -3.42 -8.50
N VAL A 10 7.10 -3.81 -7.42
CA VAL A 10 6.88 -3.01 -6.21
C VAL A 10 7.97 -3.29 -5.18
N ASP A 11 8.60 -2.24 -4.65
CA ASP A 11 9.52 -2.36 -3.50
C ASP A 11 8.70 -2.51 -2.20
N LEU A 12 8.71 -3.72 -1.65
CA LEU A 12 7.97 -4.08 -0.45
C LEU A 12 8.48 -3.35 0.79
N VAL A 13 9.78 -3.02 0.83
CA VAL A 13 10.40 -2.31 1.95
C VAL A 13 9.97 -0.84 1.93
N ALA A 14 9.90 -0.23 0.76
CA ALA A 14 9.37 1.12 0.62
C ALA A 14 7.90 1.21 1.08
N VAL A 15 7.07 0.25 0.64
CA VAL A 15 5.66 0.15 1.07
C VAL A 15 5.56 -0.04 2.58
N GLU A 16 6.32 -0.96 3.17
CA GLU A 16 6.29 -1.20 4.62
C GLU A 16 6.67 0.05 5.40
N ARG A 17 7.71 0.78 4.95
CA ARG A 17 8.15 2.02 5.58
C ARG A 17 7.10 3.11 5.52
N VAL A 18 6.39 3.25 4.40
CA VAL A 18 5.26 4.21 4.30
C VAL A 18 4.13 3.82 5.25
N LEU A 19 3.78 2.54 5.30
CA LEU A 19 2.72 2.06 6.21
C LEU A 19 3.08 2.20 7.69
N ARG A 20 4.38 2.10 8.03
CA ARG A 20 4.89 2.40 9.38
C ARG A 20 5.06 3.90 9.66
N GLY A 21 4.88 4.76 8.66
CA GLY A 21 5.07 6.21 8.77
C GLY A 21 6.53 6.66 8.81
N SER A 22 7.48 5.79 8.45
CA SER A 22 8.92 6.13 8.39
C SER A 22 9.37 6.65 7.03
N LEU A 23 8.51 6.56 6.00
CA LEU A 23 8.66 7.24 4.72
C LEU A 23 7.36 7.98 4.35
N PRO A 24 7.44 9.09 3.61
CA PRO A 24 6.25 9.78 3.13
C PRO A 24 5.59 8.98 2.00
N HIS A 25 4.25 9.02 1.94
CA HIS A 25 3.46 8.32 0.91
C HIS A 25 3.76 8.77 -0.52
N THR A 26 4.35 9.95 -0.71
CA THR A 26 4.78 10.48 -2.00
C THR A 26 5.92 9.70 -2.64
N VAL A 27 6.61 8.85 -1.88
CA VAL A 27 7.62 7.91 -2.41
C VAL A 27 6.97 6.77 -3.19
N LEU A 28 5.70 6.45 -2.92
CA LEU A 28 4.99 5.40 -3.64
C LEU A 28 4.32 5.96 -4.88
N GLU A 29 4.53 5.27 -5.99
CA GLU A 29 3.70 5.43 -7.19
C GLU A 29 2.28 4.88 -6.94
N ASP A 30 1.31 5.29 -7.75
CA ASP A 30 -0.09 4.92 -7.52
C ASP A 30 -0.34 3.42 -7.64
N ASP A 31 0.37 2.71 -8.52
CA ASP A 31 0.29 1.25 -8.61
C ASP A 31 0.83 0.57 -7.35
N TRP A 32 1.85 1.15 -6.70
CA TRP A 32 2.41 0.65 -5.46
C TRP A 32 1.47 0.91 -4.27
N LYS A 33 0.76 2.05 -4.27
CA LYS A 33 -0.31 2.32 -3.30
C LYS A 33 -1.48 1.35 -3.47
N ARG A 34 -1.86 1.05 -4.71
CA ARG A 34 -2.91 0.06 -4.99
C ARG A 34 -2.48 -1.34 -4.55
N TYR A 35 -1.23 -1.71 -4.80
CA TYR A 35 -0.64 -2.94 -4.27
C TYR A 35 -0.72 -2.98 -2.75
N ALA A 36 -0.25 -1.92 -2.07
CA ALA A 36 -0.28 -1.82 -0.62
C ALA A 36 -1.71 -1.98 -0.07
N ALA A 37 -2.68 -1.29 -0.66
CA ALA A 37 -4.08 -1.37 -0.27
C ALA A 37 -4.66 -2.80 -0.38
N ARG A 38 -4.30 -3.54 -1.43
CA ARG A 38 -4.77 -4.91 -1.67
C ARG A 38 -4.09 -5.94 -0.76
N HIS A 39 -2.80 -5.77 -0.48
CA HIS A 39 -1.99 -6.81 0.16
C HIS A 39 -1.74 -6.60 1.66
N TYR A 40 -1.94 -5.39 2.20
CA TYR A 40 -1.76 -5.14 3.62
C TYR A 40 -3.05 -5.27 4.43
N SER A 41 -2.92 -5.97 5.55
CA SER A 41 -3.94 -6.09 6.59
C SER A 41 -4.12 -4.77 7.35
N GLY A 42 -5.38 -4.40 7.64
CA GLY A 42 -5.71 -3.19 8.37
C GLY A 42 -7.06 -2.61 7.91
N SER A 43 -7.61 -1.69 8.70
CA SER A 43 -8.82 -0.96 8.30
C SER A 43 -8.52 -0.09 7.07
N ALA A 44 -9.52 0.11 6.21
CA ALA A 44 -9.37 0.99 5.04
C ALA A 44 -8.97 2.41 5.44
N GLU A 45 -9.46 2.89 6.59
CA GLU A 45 -9.09 4.17 7.18
C GLU A 45 -7.60 4.26 7.53
N SER A 46 -7.07 3.29 8.27
CA SER A 46 -5.65 3.29 8.69
C SER A 46 -4.70 3.21 7.50
N VAL A 47 -5.02 2.34 6.54
CA VAL A 47 -4.23 2.19 5.31
C VAL A 47 -4.34 3.44 4.44
N GLY A 48 -5.54 4.03 4.33
CA GLY A 48 -5.76 5.27 3.57
C GLY A 48 -4.96 6.44 4.14
N ALA A 49 -4.98 6.61 5.46
CA ALA A 49 -4.20 7.63 6.15
C ALA A 49 -2.69 7.47 5.88
N ALA A 50 -2.18 6.24 5.93
CA ALA A 50 -0.76 5.97 5.65
C ALA A 50 -0.37 6.19 4.18
N LEU A 51 -1.27 5.89 3.23
CA LEU A 51 -1.03 6.03 1.79
C LEU A 51 -1.38 7.43 1.25
N GLY A 52 -1.92 8.32 2.08
CA GLY A 52 -2.37 9.65 1.65
C GLY A 52 -3.60 9.63 0.73
N VAL A 53 -4.48 8.64 0.89
CA VAL A 53 -5.70 8.48 0.09
C VAL A 53 -6.93 8.30 0.98
N ALA A 54 -8.12 8.53 0.43
CA ALA A 54 -9.36 8.30 1.16
C ALA A 54 -9.59 6.80 1.42
N ASP A 55 -10.23 6.49 2.55
CA ASP A 55 -10.66 5.14 2.94
C ASP A 55 -11.51 4.47 1.85
N ARG A 56 -12.45 5.21 1.24
CA ARG A 56 -13.27 4.73 0.11
C ARG A 56 -12.43 4.28 -1.10
N THR A 57 -11.27 4.91 -1.31
CA THR A 57 -10.36 4.55 -2.40
C THR A 57 -9.68 3.22 -2.08
N VAL A 58 -9.27 3.01 -0.82
CA VAL A 58 -8.71 1.74 -0.36
C VAL A 58 -9.72 0.61 -0.48
N THR A 59 -10.96 0.83 -0.03
CA THR A 59 -12.05 -0.15 -0.17
C THR A 59 -12.27 -0.51 -1.63
N ARG A 60 -12.41 0.49 -2.51
CA ARG A 60 -12.56 0.26 -3.95
C ARG A 60 -11.41 -0.56 -4.54
N TRP A 61 -10.15 -0.24 -4.22
CA TRP A 61 -9.00 -0.98 -4.74
C TRP A 61 -8.93 -2.43 -4.24
N ARG A 62 -9.43 -2.70 -3.04
CA ARG A 62 -9.56 -4.07 -2.49
C ARG A 62 -10.65 -4.87 -3.18
N GLU A 63 -11.74 -4.22 -3.58
CA GLU A 63 -12.87 -4.83 -4.30
C GLU A 63 -12.57 -5.05 -5.78
N GLU A 64 -11.77 -4.18 -6.40
CA GLU A 64 -11.19 -4.35 -7.73
C GLU A 64 -10.18 -5.52 -7.70
N THR A 65 -10.67 -6.76 -7.64
CA THR A 65 -9.86 -7.96 -7.84
C THR A 65 -9.85 -8.25 -9.35
N GLU A 66 -8.66 -8.17 -9.97
CA GLU A 66 -8.41 -8.66 -11.34
C GLU A 66 -8.32 -10.19 -11.37
#